data_AF-A0A6A9QGL1-F1
#
_entry.id   AF-A0A6A9QGL1-F1
#
_cell.length_a   1.000
_cell.length_b   1.000
_cell.length_c   1.000
_cell.angle_alpha   90.00
_cell.angle_beta   90.00
_cell.angle_gamma   90.00
#
_symmetry.space_group_name_H-M   'P 1'
#
loop_
_entity.id
_entity.type
_entity.pdbx_description
1 polymer ?
#
loop_
_entity_poly.entity_id
_entity_poly.type
_entity_poly.pdbx_seq_one_letter_code
_entity_poly.pdbx_strand_id
1 'polypeptide(L)'
;MLEREVKGTIEEDEMKILSDVYDINNLREWWMFLRKIEKIDEENYRAEFRVFMTFKFHMKRTLGSHEVIHEGTMRFPRAYFRFIVETIPYKKDKKVDVIIRGQYKGPLERLARLPMDIFLKNFFQKLAERYKTKTEEEKQNILSLINEQLEASREYNGRILLHIDECTIVFEGGKIGEVSCNGLKGEDALKELTKKENAKIKVEYK
;
A
#
# COMPACT_ATOMS: atom_id res chain seq x y z
N MET A 1 -22.39 14.10 -2.66
CA MET A 1 -21.51 13.38 -1.73
C MET A 1 -20.89 12.23 -2.49
N LEU A 2 -19.58 12.27 -2.66
CA LEU A 2 -18.79 11.20 -3.26
C LEU A 2 -18.62 10.06 -2.25
N GLU A 3 -18.76 8.83 -2.71
CA GLU A 3 -18.45 7.63 -1.95
C GLU A 3 -17.67 6.63 -2.82
N ARG A 4 -16.68 5.98 -2.20
CA ARG A 4 -15.85 4.91 -2.76
C ARG A 4 -15.55 3.88 -1.69
N GLU A 5 -15.37 2.63 -2.11
CA GLU A 5 -14.98 1.55 -1.22
C GLU A 5 -14.01 0.58 -1.90
N VAL A 6 -13.19 -0.06 -1.05
CA VAL A 6 -12.34 -1.20 -1.39
C VAL A 6 -12.65 -2.30 -0.37
N LYS A 7 -12.69 -3.54 -0.85
CA LYS A 7 -12.94 -4.72 -0.02
C LYS A 7 -11.82 -5.73 -0.19
N GLY A 8 -11.56 -6.49 0.85
CA GLY A 8 -10.69 -7.66 0.77
C GLY A 8 -10.62 -8.36 2.12
N THR A 9 -9.79 -9.39 2.19
CA THR A 9 -9.67 -10.24 3.37
C THR A 9 -8.27 -10.09 3.96
N ILE A 10 -8.17 -10.01 5.28
CA ILE A 10 -6.92 -9.94 6.03
C ILE A 10 -6.87 -11.11 7.01
N GLU A 11 -5.73 -11.80 7.08
CA GLU A 11 -5.51 -12.90 8.01
C GLU A 11 -4.97 -12.38 9.35
N GLU A 12 -5.84 -11.77 10.17
CA GLU A 12 -5.47 -11.27 11.49
C GLU A 12 -6.70 -11.21 12.41
N ASP A 13 -6.47 -11.08 13.71
CA ASP A 13 -7.49 -10.74 14.69
C ASP A 13 -8.18 -9.39 14.40
N GLU A 14 -9.51 -9.39 14.44
CA GLU A 14 -10.34 -8.22 14.17
C GLU A 14 -9.99 -7.03 15.09
N MET A 15 -9.87 -7.29 16.40
CA MET A 15 -9.60 -6.23 17.36
C MET A 15 -8.23 -5.61 17.14
N LYS A 16 -7.25 -6.41 16.70
CA LYS A 16 -5.94 -5.90 16.31
C LYS A 16 -6.00 -5.01 15.07
N ILE A 17 -6.74 -5.41 14.03
CA ILE A 17 -6.96 -4.58 12.84
C ILE A 17 -7.59 -3.24 13.23
N LEU A 18 -8.71 -3.27 13.98
CA LEU A 18 -9.42 -2.06 14.39
C LEU A 18 -8.57 -1.18 15.31
N SER A 19 -7.86 -1.75 16.27
CA SER A 19 -6.96 -1.01 17.16
C SER A 19 -5.87 -0.27 16.38
N ASP A 20 -5.22 -0.94 15.43
CA ASP A 20 -4.14 -0.31 14.69
C ASP A 20 -4.66 0.78 13.74
N VAL A 21 -5.85 0.62 13.15
CA VAL A 21 -6.52 1.68 12.36
C VAL A 21 -6.94 2.85 13.23
N TYR A 22 -7.42 2.59 14.45
CA TYR A 22 -7.79 3.64 15.37
C TYR A 22 -6.58 4.51 15.75
N ASP A 23 -5.39 3.93 15.91
CA ASP A 23 -4.18 4.66 16.29
C ASP A 23 -3.69 5.63 15.19
N ILE A 24 -3.77 6.93 15.48
CA ILE A 24 -3.30 8.01 14.60
C ILE A 24 -1.81 7.91 14.25
N ASN A 25 -0.99 7.25 15.06
CA ASN A 25 0.43 7.09 14.76
C ASN A 25 0.65 6.17 13.55
N ASN A 26 -0.13 5.10 13.45
CA ASN A 26 -0.08 4.15 12.33
C ASN A 26 -0.60 4.78 11.03
N LEU A 27 -1.53 5.74 11.11
CA LEU A 27 -2.07 6.40 9.93
C LEU A 27 -1.01 7.06 9.05
N ARG A 28 0.13 7.49 9.63
CA ARG A 28 1.25 8.08 8.86
C ARG A 28 1.83 7.10 7.83
N GLU A 29 1.77 5.81 8.11
CA GLU A 29 2.31 4.76 7.24
C GLU A 29 1.33 4.36 6.13
N TRP A 30 0.03 4.58 6.34
CA TRP A 30 -1.02 4.03 5.46
C TRP A 30 -1.79 5.09 4.69
N TRP A 31 -1.94 6.29 5.26
CA TRP A 31 -2.72 7.37 4.65
C TRP A 31 -1.90 8.11 3.61
N MET A 32 -2.07 7.69 2.36
CA MET A 32 -1.52 8.42 1.22
C MET A 32 -1.94 9.89 1.25
N PHE A 33 -1.03 10.78 0.83
CA PHE A 33 -1.19 12.24 0.84
C PHE A 33 -1.17 12.93 2.20
N LEU A 34 -1.18 12.19 3.33
CA LEU A 34 -1.02 12.78 4.65
C LEU A 34 0.38 13.40 4.79
N ARG A 35 0.43 14.68 5.18
CA ARG A 35 1.66 15.45 5.38
C ARG A 35 1.91 15.78 6.84
N LYS A 36 0.85 16.01 7.59
CA LYS A 36 0.93 16.34 9.02
C LYS A 36 -0.24 15.74 9.76
N ILE A 37 0.04 15.24 10.95
CA ILE A 37 -0.99 14.82 11.90
C ILE A 37 -0.61 15.34 13.29
N GLU A 38 -1.55 16.02 13.94
CA GLU A 38 -1.37 16.63 15.26
C GLU A 38 -2.51 16.17 16.16
N LYS A 39 -2.17 15.45 17.24
CA LYS A 39 -3.14 15.06 18.26
C LYS A 39 -3.66 16.32 18.97
N ILE A 40 -4.98 16.43 19.14
CA ILE A 40 -5.62 17.46 19.97
C ILE A 40 -5.92 16.85 21.34
N ASP A 41 -6.66 15.74 21.33
CA ASP A 41 -7.03 14.98 22.52
C ASP A 41 -7.13 13.48 22.18
N GLU A 42 -7.84 12.68 22.98
CA GLU A 42 -7.98 11.24 22.77
C GLU A 42 -8.73 10.88 21.48
N GLU A 43 -9.78 11.62 21.14
CA GLU A 43 -10.64 11.34 19.98
C GLU A 43 -10.42 12.32 18.82
N ASN A 44 -9.85 13.50 19.09
CA ASN A 44 -9.72 14.57 18.09
C ASN A 44 -8.27 14.82 17.70
N TYR A 45 -8.07 15.12 16.41
CA TYR A 45 -6.76 15.44 15.85
C TYR A 45 -6.89 16.33 14.61
N ARG A 46 -5.79 16.92 14.15
CA ARG A 46 -5.73 17.64 12.87
C ARG A 46 -4.98 16.80 11.86
N ALA A 47 -5.51 16.71 10.65
CA ALA A 47 -4.86 16.06 9.53
C ALA A 47 -4.68 17.04 8.37
N GLU A 48 -3.44 17.18 7.91
CA GLU A 48 -3.11 17.95 6.73
C GLU A 48 -2.78 17.00 5.57
N PHE A 49 -3.56 17.06 4.49
CA PHE A 49 -3.34 16.30 3.27
C PHE A 49 -2.90 17.21 2.14
N ARG A 50 -1.98 16.74 1.30
CA ARG A 50 -1.58 17.42 0.06
C ARG A 50 -1.85 16.53 -1.13
N VAL A 51 -2.96 16.81 -1.82
CA VAL A 51 -3.39 16.11 -3.04
C VAL A 51 -3.02 16.97 -4.26
N PHE A 52 -3.96 17.78 -4.75
CA PHE A 52 -3.72 18.85 -5.73
C PHE A 52 -3.66 20.24 -5.06
N MET A 53 -4.16 20.34 -3.83
CA MET A 53 -4.01 21.47 -2.92
C MET A 53 -3.90 20.95 -1.48
N THR A 54 -3.63 21.83 -0.53
CA THR A 54 -3.57 21.48 0.88
C THR A 54 -4.96 21.50 1.51
N PHE A 55 -5.32 20.40 2.17
CA PHE A 55 -6.55 20.24 2.95
C PHE A 55 -6.19 20.08 4.41
N LYS A 56 -6.84 20.85 5.30
CA LYS A 56 -6.58 20.82 6.74
C LYS A 56 -7.85 20.48 7.50
N PHE A 57 -8.07 19.18 7.72
CA PHE A 57 -9.26 18.71 8.42
C PHE A 57 -9.07 18.73 9.93
N HIS A 58 -10.10 19.17 10.64
CA HIS A 58 -10.29 18.83 12.04
C HIS A 58 -11.01 17.48 12.08
N MET A 59 -10.32 16.47 12.61
CA MET A 59 -10.73 15.08 12.59
C MET A 59 -11.23 14.65 13.97
N LYS A 60 -12.26 13.80 13.99
CA LYS A 60 -12.69 12.99 15.13
C LYS A 60 -12.59 11.51 14.74
N ARG A 61 -12.12 10.65 15.64
CA ARG A 61 -12.13 9.19 15.48
C ARG A 61 -13.04 8.52 16.49
N THR A 62 -13.68 7.43 16.07
CA THR A 62 -14.56 6.60 16.90
C THR A 62 -14.21 5.14 16.66
N LEU A 63 -14.14 4.35 17.73
CA LEU A 63 -13.98 2.89 17.69
C LEU A 63 -15.32 2.25 18.08
N GLY A 64 -15.94 1.55 17.14
CA GLY A 64 -17.11 0.70 17.36
C GLY A 64 -16.73 -0.76 17.56
N SER A 65 -17.74 -1.63 17.69
CA SER A 65 -17.52 -3.08 17.89
C SER A 65 -16.92 -3.79 16.68
N HIS A 66 -17.22 -3.31 15.47
CA HIS A 66 -16.79 -3.89 14.19
C HIS A 66 -16.35 -2.81 13.19
N GLU A 67 -16.07 -1.60 13.67
CA GLU A 67 -15.67 -0.51 12.79
C GLU A 67 -14.80 0.53 13.48
N VAL A 68 -13.98 1.21 12.68
CA VAL A 68 -13.32 2.46 13.03
C VAL A 68 -13.72 3.53 12.03
N ILE A 69 -14.11 4.69 12.54
CA ILE A 69 -14.51 5.83 11.73
C ILE A 69 -13.58 7.01 12.05
N HIS A 70 -13.05 7.66 11.01
CA HIS A 70 -12.38 8.95 11.09
C HIS A 70 -13.17 9.99 10.29
N GLU A 71 -13.72 10.99 10.95
CA GLU A 71 -14.53 12.06 10.33
C GLU A 71 -13.82 13.40 10.41
N GLY A 72 -13.64 14.05 9.27
CA GLY A 72 -12.98 15.33 9.11
C GLY A 72 -13.92 16.43 8.67
N THR A 73 -13.80 17.61 9.28
CA THR A 73 -14.45 18.84 8.80
C THR A 73 -13.43 19.93 8.47
N MET A 74 -13.71 20.69 7.41
CA MET A 74 -13.00 21.89 7.02
C MET A 74 -13.97 23.06 6.98
N ARG A 75 -13.54 24.22 7.52
CA ARG A 75 -14.33 25.45 7.48
C ARG A 75 -14.24 26.16 6.13
N PHE A 76 -13.07 26.15 5.48
CA PHE A 76 -12.85 26.80 4.20
C PHE A 76 -11.80 26.07 3.33
N PRO A 77 -12.12 25.69 2.08
CA PRO A 77 -13.48 25.54 1.59
C PRO A 77 -14.27 24.59 2.50
N ARG A 78 -15.57 24.83 2.68
CA ARG A 78 -16.40 23.97 3.53
C ARG A 78 -16.42 22.57 2.93
N ALA A 79 -15.84 21.61 3.65
CA ALA A 79 -15.76 20.23 3.20
C ALA A 79 -15.88 19.27 4.38
N TYR A 80 -16.36 18.08 4.09
CA TYR A 80 -16.48 16.97 5.02
C TYR A 80 -15.86 15.73 4.38
N PHE A 81 -15.09 14.99 5.16
CA PHE A 81 -14.44 13.75 4.79
C PHE A 81 -14.79 12.70 5.85
N ARG A 82 -15.10 11.48 5.44
CA ARG A 82 -15.30 10.37 6.37
C ARG A 82 -14.61 9.12 5.82
N PHE A 83 -13.76 8.53 6.65
CA PHE A 83 -13.04 7.31 6.37
C PHE A 83 -13.52 6.24 7.34
N ILE A 84 -13.87 5.07 6.82
CA ILE A 84 -14.46 3.98 7.60
C ILE A 84 -13.70 2.71 7.26
N VAL A 85 -13.30 1.97 8.30
CA VAL A 85 -12.86 0.57 8.18
C VAL A 85 -13.84 -0.26 8.96
N GLU A 86 -14.56 -1.13 8.27
CA GLU A 86 -15.53 -2.07 8.84
C GLU A 86 -14.97 -3.48 8.70
N THR A 87 -15.15 -4.30 9.73
CA THR A 87 -14.64 -5.67 9.81
C THR A 87 -15.78 -6.67 9.96
N ILE A 88 -15.64 -7.82 9.31
CA ILE A 88 -16.58 -8.93 9.39
C ILE A 88 -15.75 -10.19 9.69
N PRO A 89 -15.72 -10.67 10.94
CA PRO A 89 -14.88 -11.78 11.33
C PRO A 89 -15.43 -13.11 10.81
N TYR A 90 -14.55 -13.96 10.27
CA TYR A 90 -14.91 -15.35 9.98
C TYR A 90 -14.90 -16.17 11.27
N LYS A 91 -15.97 -16.95 11.51
CA LYS A 91 -16.13 -17.71 12.77
C LYS A 91 -15.09 -18.82 12.99
N LYS A 92 -14.33 -19.23 11.96
CA LYS A 92 -13.52 -20.47 11.99
C LYS A 92 -12.06 -20.32 11.58
N ASP A 93 -11.73 -19.29 10.83
CA ASP A 93 -10.37 -19.02 10.37
C ASP A 93 -10.05 -17.60 10.82
N LYS A 94 -8.82 -17.31 11.26
CA LYS A 94 -8.36 -15.95 11.66
C LYS A 94 -8.28 -15.02 10.44
N LYS A 95 -9.37 -14.95 9.68
CA LYS A 95 -9.59 -14.17 8.49
C LYS A 95 -10.70 -13.20 8.83
N VAL A 96 -10.54 -11.97 8.39
CA VAL A 96 -11.50 -10.90 8.60
C VAL A 96 -11.72 -10.26 7.24
N ASP A 97 -12.97 -10.22 6.79
CA ASP A 97 -13.31 -9.38 5.65
C ASP A 97 -13.30 -7.93 6.10
N VAL A 98 -12.59 -7.09 5.35
CA VAL A 98 -12.41 -5.68 5.63
C VAL A 98 -13.05 -4.88 4.51
N ILE A 99 -13.92 -3.94 4.87
CA ILE A 99 -14.54 -2.98 3.97
C ILE A 99 -14.01 -1.60 4.33
N ILE A 100 -13.33 -0.96 3.38
CA ILE A 100 -12.71 0.35 3.57
C ILE A 100 -13.42 1.36 2.71
N ARG A 101 -14.08 2.33 3.33
CA ARG A 101 -14.94 3.32 2.65
C ARG A 101 -14.41 4.74 2.87
N GLY A 102 -14.39 5.50 1.79
CA GLY A 102 -14.09 6.92 1.79
C GLY A 102 -15.28 7.73 1.28
N GLN A 103 -15.72 8.70 2.07
CA GLN A 103 -16.81 9.62 1.76
C GLN A 103 -16.28 11.05 1.75
N TYR A 104 -16.67 11.84 0.76
CA TYR A 104 -16.31 13.25 0.66
C TYR A 104 -17.48 14.11 0.20
N LYS A 105 -17.69 15.24 0.88
CA LYS A 105 -18.70 16.24 0.52
C LYS A 105 -18.07 17.62 0.52
N GLY A 106 -18.11 18.33 -0.60
CA GLY A 106 -17.52 19.66 -0.74
C GLY A 106 -17.42 20.13 -2.20
N PRO A 107 -16.90 21.35 -2.44
CA PRO A 107 -16.87 21.94 -3.79
C PRO A 107 -16.00 21.18 -4.80
N LEU A 108 -15.16 20.25 -4.34
CA LEU A 108 -14.17 19.55 -5.15
C LEU A 108 -14.51 18.05 -5.33
N GLU A 109 -15.77 17.66 -5.14
CA GLU A 109 -16.22 16.26 -5.21
C GLU A 109 -15.81 15.56 -6.51
N ARG A 110 -15.88 16.26 -7.66
CA ARG A 110 -15.48 15.68 -8.96
C ARG A 110 -13.98 15.39 -9.03
N LEU A 111 -13.15 16.29 -8.50
CA LEU A 111 -11.68 16.16 -8.50
C LEU A 111 -11.20 15.15 -7.46
N ALA A 112 -11.98 14.91 -6.41
CA ALA A 112 -11.65 13.97 -5.34
C ALA A 112 -11.84 12.49 -5.74
N ARG A 113 -12.52 12.19 -6.85
CA ARG A 113 -12.82 10.81 -7.28
C ARG A 113 -11.58 9.93 -7.40
N LEU A 114 -10.67 10.30 -8.30
CA LEU A 114 -9.46 9.51 -8.57
C LEU A 114 -8.51 9.47 -7.35
N PRO A 115 -8.22 10.59 -6.66
CA PRO A 115 -7.44 10.55 -5.43
C PRO A 115 -8.03 9.65 -4.34
N MET A 116 -9.36 9.61 -4.18
CA MET A 116 -10.02 8.72 -3.21
C MET A 116 -9.81 7.25 -3.58
N ASP A 117 -10.01 6.89 -4.86
CA ASP A 117 -9.81 5.52 -5.34
C ASP A 117 -8.37 5.03 -5.10
N ILE A 118 -7.37 5.89 -5.38
CA ILE A 118 -5.96 5.59 -5.15
C ILE A 118 -5.66 5.48 -3.65
N PHE A 119 -6.16 6.43 -2.85
CA PHE A 119 -5.99 6.45 -1.39
C PHE A 119 -6.50 5.16 -0.73
N LEU A 120 -7.74 4.74 -1.05
CA LEU A 120 -8.34 3.54 -0.45
C LEU A 120 -7.60 2.26 -0.85
N LYS A 121 -7.20 2.14 -2.12
CA LYS A 121 -6.41 0.99 -2.60
C LYS A 121 -5.04 0.91 -1.93
N ASN A 122 -4.33 2.04 -1.86
CA ASN A 122 -3.04 2.11 -1.17
C ASN A 122 -3.18 1.77 0.32
N PHE A 123 -4.21 2.30 0.97
CA PHE A 123 -4.47 2.00 2.38
C PHE A 123 -4.70 0.50 2.58
N PHE A 124 -5.59 -0.12 1.80
CA PHE A 124 -5.84 -1.56 1.91
C PHE A 124 -4.56 -2.38 1.67
N GLN A 125 -3.78 -2.01 0.65
CA GLN A 125 -2.50 -2.68 0.37
C GLN A 125 -1.55 -2.59 1.55
N LYS A 126 -1.34 -1.40 2.13
CA LYS A 126 -0.44 -1.19 3.28
C LYS A 126 -0.92 -1.91 4.53
N LEU A 127 -2.23 -1.90 4.77
CA LEU A 127 -2.86 -2.62 5.88
C LEU A 127 -2.67 -4.14 5.71
N ALA A 128 -2.92 -4.68 4.51
CA ALA A 128 -2.71 -6.09 4.22
C ALA A 128 -1.22 -6.47 4.34
N GLU A 129 -0.31 -5.66 3.81
CA GLU A 129 1.14 -5.86 3.94
C GLU A 129 1.59 -5.95 5.41
N ARG A 130 1.03 -5.12 6.30
CA ARG A 130 1.35 -5.17 7.74
C ARG A 130 1.04 -6.52 8.38
N TYR A 131 -0.02 -7.18 7.94
CA TYR A 131 -0.50 -8.44 8.52
C TYR A 131 -0.25 -9.66 7.65
N LYS A 132 0.49 -9.50 6.55
CA LYS A 132 1.12 -10.65 5.93
C LYS A 132 2.03 -11.26 6.97
N THR A 133 1.61 -12.40 7.53
CA THR A 133 2.48 -13.21 8.36
C THR A 133 3.74 -13.48 7.56
N LYS A 134 4.91 -13.23 8.17
CA LYS A 134 6.25 -13.53 7.60
C LYS A 134 6.44 -14.99 7.14
N THR A 135 5.44 -15.85 7.34
CA THR A 135 5.37 -17.23 6.87
C THR A 135 5.00 -17.41 5.39
N GLU A 136 4.64 -16.35 4.65
CA GLU A 136 4.54 -16.38 3.17
C GLU A 136 5.40 -15.32 2.47
N GLU A 137 6.27 -14.65 3.23
CA GLU A 137 7.13 -13.56 2.74
C GLU A 137 8.44 -14.04 2.07
N GLU A 138 8.45 -15.25 1.52
CA GLU A 138 9.47 -15.70 0.56
C GLU A 138 8.92 -16.40 -0.69
N LYS A 139 7.64 -16.21 -1.05
CA LYS A 139 7.33 -16.17 -2.51
C LYS A 139 7.71 -14.80 -3.05
N GLN A 140 9.02 -14.51 -3.03
CA GLN A 140 9.62 -13.41 -3.78
C GLN A 140 9.17 -13.57 -5.23
N ASN A 141 8.24 -12.72 -5.66
CA ASN A 141 7.78 -12.73 -7.02
C ASN A 141 8.91 -12.17 -7.89
N ILE A 142 9.78 -13.06 -8.38
CA ILE A 142 10.95 -12.75 -9.21
C ILE A 142 10.55 -11.87 -10.40
N LEU A 143 9.33 -12.01 -10.92
CA LEU A 143 8.79 -11.14 -11.96
C LEU A 143 8.59 -9.68 -11.51
N SER A 144 8.16 -9.44 -10.27
CA SER A 144 8.06 -8.08 -9.71
C SER A 144 9.43 -7.43 -9.64
N LEU A 145 10.41 -8.16 -9.10
CA LEU A 145 11.79 -7.67 -8.98
C LEU A 145 12.41 -7.39 -10.35
N ILE A 146 12.17 -8.26 -11.33
CA ILE A 146 12.61 -8.03 -12.72
C ILE A 146 12.00 -6.74 -13.28
N ASN A 147 10.69 -6.52 -13.09
CA ASN A 147 10.02 -5.32 -13.58
C ASN A 147 10.51 -4.05 -12.86
N GLU A 148 10.73 -4.11 -11.55
CA GLU A 148 11.28 -3.00 -10.77
C GLU A 148 12.67 -2.58 -11.26
N GLN A 149 13.56 -3.55 -11.51
CA GLN A 149 14.91 -3.23 -12.02
C GLN A 149 14.88 -2.79 -13.48
N LEU A 150 13.93 -3.28 -14.28
CA LEU A 150 13.73 -2.82 -15.65
C LEU A 150 13.34 -1.33 -15.70
N GLU A 151 12.41 -0.90 -14.85
CA GLU A 151 12.04 0.50 -14.72
C GLU A 151 13.20 1.34 -14.17
N ALA A 152 13.89 0.88 -13.12
CA ALA A 152 15.05 1.58 -12.57
C ALA A 152 16.17 1.79 -13.62
N SER A 153 16.36 0.82 -14.53
CA SER A 153 17.35 0.92 -15.61
C SER A 153 17.00 1.96 -16.70
N ARG A 154 15.76 2.47 -16.75
CA ARG A 154 15.40 3.59 -17.65
C ARG A 154 15.95 4.92 -17.15
N GLU A 155 16.05 5.07 -15.84
CA GLU A 155 16.47 6.31 -15.18
C GLU A 155 17.96 6.29 -14.83
N TYR A 156 18.58 5.11 -14.79
CA TYR A 156 19.99 4.92 -14.44
C TYR A 156 20.88 4.83 -15.69
N ASN A 157 21.85 5.74 -15.81
CA ASN A 157 22.87 5.76 -16.87
C ASN A 157 24.03 4.78 -16.57
N GLY A 158 23.70 3.49 -16.47
CA GLY A 158 24.65 2.41 -16.19
C GLY A 158 23.97 1.04 -16.23
N ARG A 159 24.64 0.02 -15.69
CA ARG A 159 24.11 -1.36 -15.67
C ARG A 159 23.61 -1.73 -14.29
N ILE A 160 22.43 -2.34 -14.23
CA ILE A 160 21.91 -2.94 -13.00
C ILE A 160 22.04 -4.46 -13.13
N LEU A 161 22.71 -5.09 -12.16
CA LEU A 161 22.83 -6.55 -12.09
C LEU A 161 21.96 -7.07 -10.95
N LEU A 162 20.99 -7.90 -11.29
CA LEU A 162 20.16 -8.64 -10.33
C LEU A 162 20.68 -10.07 -10.26
N HIS A 163 21.26 -10.42 -9.12
CA HIS A 163 21.70 -11.77 -8.79
C HIS A 163 20.61 -12.48 -8.00
N ILE A 164 20.19 -13.67 -8.46
CA ILE A 164 19.19 -14.55 -7.86
C ILE A 164 19.81 -15.95 -7.76
N ASP A 165 20.34 -16.28 -6.59
CA ASP A 165 21.28 -17.40 -6.38
C ASP A 165 22.44 -17.37 -7.38
N GLU A 166 22.55 -18.40 -8.23
CA GLU A 166 23.54 -18.57 -9.30
C GLU A 166 23.13 -17.90 -10.62
N CYS A 167 22.01 -17.19 -10.64
CA CYS A 167 21.45 -16.58 -11.84
C CYS A 167 21.68 -15.07 -11.82
N THR A 168 22.02 -14.50 -12.97
CA THR A 168 22.30 -13.07 -13.10
C THR A 168 21.50 -12.49 -14.26
N ILE A 169 20.81 -11.39 -14.00
CA ILE A 169 20.08 -10.59 -14.98
C ILE A 169 20.74 -9.22 -15.06
N VAL A 170 21.04 -8.77 -16.27
CA VAL A 170 21.65 -7.46 -16.53
C VAL A 170 20.60 -6.56 -17.20
N PHE A 171 20.34 -5.40 -16.59
CA PHE A 171 19.44 -4.38 -17.12
C PHE A 171 20.24 -3.14 -17.54
N GLU A 172 19.91 -2.59 -18.71
CA GLU A 172 20.53 -1.38 -19.26
C GLU A 172 19.53 -0.61 -20.11
N GLY A 173 19.32 0.68 -19.83
CA GLY A 173 18.49 1.58 -20.64
C GLY A 173 17.03 1.13 -20.82
N GLY A 174 16.43 0.51 -19.80
CA GLY A 174 15.04 0.02 -19.85
C GLY A 174 14.85 -1.31 -20.56
N LYS A 175 15.92 -2.08 -20.79
CA LYS A 175 15.89 -3.41 -21.43
C LYS A 175 16.64 -4.43 -20.60
N ILE A 176 16.23 -5.69 -20.73
CA ILE A 176 17.02 -6.84 -20.27
C ILE A 176 18.10 -7.10 -21.31
N GLY A 177 19.36 -6.87 -20.94
CA GLY A 177 20.51 -7.07 -21.81
C GLY A 177 20.96 -8.53 -21.85
N GLU A 178 21.19 -9.13 -20.68
CA GLU A 178 21.65 -10.53 -20.57
C GLU A 178 20.96 -11.23 -19.40
N VAL A 179 20.64 -12.52 -19.59
CA VAL A 179 20.13 -13.41 -18.55
C VAL A 179 20.97 -14.68 -18.57
N SER A 180 21.48 -15.08 -17.42
CA SER A 180 22.25 -16.32 -17.24
C SER A 180 21.82 -17.04 -15.97
N CYS A 181 21.72 -18.37 -16.00
CA CYS A 181 21.29 -19.18 -14.86
C CYS A 181 21.82 -20.61 -15.00
N ASN A 182 22.72 -21.08 -14.13
CA ASN A 182 23.29 -22.44 -14.16
C ASN A 182 23.76 -22.91 -15.56
N GLY A 183 24.41 -22.02 -16.32
CA GLY A 183 24.88 -22.31 -17.69
C GLY A 183 23.84 -22.15 -18.81
N LEU A 184 22.57 -21.89 -18.48
CA LEU A 184 21.52 -21.48 -19.43
C LEU A 184 21.65 -19.98 -19.75
N LYS A 185 21.20 -19.57 -20.95
CA LYS A 185 21.17 -18.17 -21.39
C LYS A 185 19.81 -17.79 -21.97
N GLY A 186 19.48 -16.50 -21.94
CA GLY A 186 18.31 -15.94 -22.63
C GLY A 186 16.98 -16.44 -22.06
N GLU A 187 16.03 -16.79 -22.93
CA GLU A 187 14.67 -17.19 -22.53
C GLU A 187 14.64 -18.44 -21.64
N ASP A 188 15.54 -19.40 -21.87
CA ASP A 188 15.59 -20.64 -21.07
C ASP A 188 16.07 -20.36 -19.65
N ALA A 189 17.03 -19.43 -19.49
CA ALA A 189 17.45 -18.96 -18.18
C ALA A 189 16.35 -18.16 -17.47
N LEU A 190 15.57 -17.37 -18.21
CA LEU A 190 14.44 -16.62 -17.66
C LEU A 190 13.30 -17.54 -17.18
N LYS A 191 12.99 -18.59 -17.94
CA LYS A 191 12.01 -19.62 -17.53
C LYS A 191 12.46 -20.39 -16.30
N GLU A 192 13.75 -20.58 -16.11
CA GLU A 192 14.28 -21.26 -14.92
C GLU A 192 14.26 -20.35 -13.70
N LEU A 193 14.57 -19.07 -13.89
CA LEU A 193 14.44 -18.03 -12.87
C LEU A 193 13.01 -17.92 -12.31
N THR A 194 11.99 -17.97 -13.16
CA THR A 194 10.59 -17.84 -12.71
C THR A 194 10.05 -19.05 -11.95
N LYS A 195 10.79 -20.16 -11.91
CA LYS A 195 10.46 -21.36 -11.13
C LYS A 195 11.14 -21.40 -9.75
N LYS A 196 12.10 -20.51 -9.48
CA LYS A 196 12.82 -20.49 -8.21
C LYS A 196 11.94 -19.91 -7.10
N GLU A 197 11.84 -20.63 -5.99
CA GLU A 197 11.19 -20.19 -4.75
C GLU A 197 12.27 -20.03 -3.66
N ASN A 198 12.17 -19.00 -2.81
CA ASN A 198 13.12 -18.69 -1.72
C ASN A 198 14.58 -18.43 -2.16
N ALA A 199 14.80 -17.61 -3.19
CA ALA A 199 16.14 -17.35 -3.72
C ALA A 199 16.91 -16.26 -2.96
N LYS A 200 18.25 -16.36 -2.93
CA LYS A 200 19.11 -15.29 -2.40
C LYS A 200 19.25 -14.18 -3.43
N ILE A 201 18.83 -12.97 -3.08
CA ILE A 201 18.79 -11.83 -3.99
C ILE A 201 19.83 -10.78 -3.63
N LYS A 202 20.55 -10.29 -4.64
CA LYS A 202 21.47 -9.16 -4.53
C LYS A 202 21.36 -8.28 -5.77
N VAL A 203 21.29 -6.96 -5.57
CA VAL A 203 21.30 -5.97 -6.66
C VAL A 203 22.60 -5.18 -6.62
N GLU A 204 23.26 -5.05 -7.77
CA GLU A 204 24.47 -4.23 -7.95
C GLU A 204 24.23 -3.17 -9.04
N TYR A 205 24.68 -1.95 -8.79
CA TYR A 205 24.69 -0.86 -9.77
C TYR A 205 26.13 -0.65 -10.24
N LYS A 206 26.35 -0.73 -11.55
CA LYS A 206 27.65 -0.60 -12.22
C LYS A 206 27.63 0.47 -13.31
#